data_AF-A0A2H6KBU7-F1
#
_entry.id   AF-A0A2H6KBU7-F1
#
_cell.length_a   1.000
_cell.length_b   1.000
_cell.length_c   1.000
_cell.angle_alpha   90.00
_cell.angle_beta   90.00
_cell.angle_gamma   90.00
#
_symmetry.space_group_name_H-M   'P 1'
#
loop_
_entity.id
_entity.type
_entity.pdbx_description
1 polymer ?
#
loop_
_entity_poly.entity_id
_entity_poly.type
_entity_poly.pdbx_seq_one_letter_code
_entity_poly.pdbx_strand_id
1 'polypeptide(L)'
;MASVDAPRRDPYDEAENTVRKNIRKLIVLQSQVMEELSKLPKHTRVSATTKGAELLTVCAGIESDISELQKVIDTIKRNGEKYRISAKIISSRQNTIDEFKSKLKSVRDRNEANDNAAANAASSTPSRLGNSLVEHQLQTQKQDLLEQQDVQLSVLTTSAQSLQNNALAINTEVTTQNTLLRSVDEGFTETQLRLNAFSKRMAVFLDTNNPSLLKLVIMLSAIAILLLMVIIVF
;
A
#
# COMPACT_ATOMS: atom_id res chain seq x y z
N MET A 1 -4.51 31.48 21.50
CA MET A 1 -4.37 30.04 21.80
C MET A 1 -3.64 29.40 20.63
N ALA A 2 -2.41 28.94 20.86
CA ALA A 2 -1.57 28.35 19.84
C ALA A 2 -2.15 26.99 19.42
N SER A 3 -2.41 26.84 18.12
CA SER A 3 -2.77 25.56 17.51
C SER A 3 -1.58 24.61 17.67
N VAL A 4 -1.73 23.60 18.52
CA VAL A 4 -0.78 22.50 18.63
C VAL A 4 -0.95 21.68 17.35
N ASP A 5 -0.15 22.02 16.34
CA ASP A 5 -0.02 21.27 15.09
C ASP A 5 0.46 19.86 15.47
N ALA A 6 -0.43 18.87 15.37
CA ALA A 6 -0.05 17.48 15.57
C ALA A 6 1.11 17.16 14.61
N PRO A 7 2.16 16.44 15.04
CA PRO A 7 3.31 16.18 14.18
C PRO A 7 2.83 15.43 12.95
N ARG A 8 2.84 16.10 11.78
CA ARG A 8 2.55 15.49 10.49
C ARG A 8 3.47 14.28 10.35
N ARG A 9 2.89 13.06 10.38
CA ARG A 9 3.63 11.81 10.20
C ARG A 9 4.34 11.88 8.85
N ASP A 10 5.63 11.55 8.83
CA ASP A 10 6.41 11.56 7.59
C ASP A 10 5.83 10.46 6.66
N PRO A 11 5.41 10.81 5.42
CA PRO A 11 4.89 9.82 4.48
C PRO A 11 5.90 8.70 4.18
N TYR A 12 7.20 8.95 4.33
CA TYR A 12 8.23 7.91 4.25
C TYR A 12 8.06 6.86 5.35
N ASP A 13 7.80 7.28 6.59
CA ASP A 13 7.68 6.37 7.73
C ASP A 13 6.40 5.53 7.63
N GLU A 14 5.34 6.07 7.01
CA GLU A 14 4.10 5.33 6.69
C GLU A 14 4.32 4.26 5.61
N ALA A 15 5.02 4.62 4.53
CA ALA A 15 5.38 3.67 3.47
C ALA A 15 6.33 2.57 4.02
N GLU A 16 7.30 2.93 4.85
CA GLU A 16 8.19 1.97 5.53
C GLU A 16 7.40 1.00 6.42
N ASN A 17 6.41 1.50 7.17
CA ASN A 17 5.54 0.66 7.99
C ASN A 17 4.68 -0.30 7.16
N THR A 18 4.24 0.14 5.98
CA THR A 18 3.50 -0.70 5.03
C THR A 18 4.38 -1.83 4.51
N VAL A 19 5.61 -1.53 4.09
CA VAL A 19 6.59 -2.55 3.68
C VAL A 19 6.89 -3.52 4.81
N ARG A 20 7.08 -3.02 6.04
CA ARG A 20 7.30 -3.84 7.23
C ARG A 20 6.12 -4.79 7.49
N LYS A 21 4.88 -4.32 7.31
CA LYS A 21 3.67 -5.14 7.42
C LYS A 21 3.62 -6.22 6.34
N ASN A 22 3.95 -5.86 5.10
CA ASN A 22 3.97 -6.79 3.97
C ASN A 22 5.04 -7.88 4.14
N ILE A 23 6.23 -7.53 4.64
CA ILE A 23 7.28 -8.51 4.96
C ILE A 23 6.84 -9.48 6.07
N ARG A 24 6.11 -9.01 7.09
CA ARG A 24 5.55 -9.93 8.10
C ARG A 24 4.51 -10.87 7.51
N LYS A 25 3.61 -10.34 6.65
CA LYS A 25 2.65 -11.18 5.90
C LYS A 25 3.40 -12.22 5.06
N LEU A 26 4.50 -11.82 4.41
CA LEU A 26 5.33 -12.69 3.59
C LEU A 26 5.91 -13.86 4.39
N ILE A 27 6.44 -13.61 5.60
CA ILE A 27 7.00 -14.66 6.47
C ILE A 27 5.93 -15.67 6.86
N VAL A 28 4.73 -15.20 7.23
CA VAL A 28 3.60 -16.08 7.58
C VAL A 28 3.12 -16.87 6.36
N LEU A 29 3.04 -16.23 5.20
CA LEU A 29 2.67 -16.90 3.96
C LEU A 29 3.71 -17.96 3.58
N GLN A 30 5.00 -17.69 3.81
CA GLN A 30 6.07 -18.65 3.60
C GLN A 30 5.93 -19.87 4.51
N SER A 31 5.64 -19.68 5.80
CA SER A 31 5.43 -20.82 6.71
C SER A 31 4.22 -21.66 6.30
N GLN A 32 3.14 -21.03 5.84
CA GLN A 32 1.96 -21.74 5.34
C GLN A 32 2.27 -22.53 4.06
N VAL A 33 3.01 -21.95 3.12
CA VAL A 33 3.46 -22.62 1.90
C VAL A 33 4.29 -23.85 2.25
N MET A 34 5.21 -23.73 3.21
CA MET A 34 6.08 -24.82 3.63
C MET A 34 5.28 -25.95 4.34
N GLU A 35 4.27 -25.59 5.12
CA GLU A 35 3.35 -26.57 5.74
C GLU A 35 2.51 -27.31 4.69
N GLU A 36 1.94 -26.60 3.70
CA GLU A 36 1.24 -27.25 2.57
C GLU A 36 2.19 -28.18 1.82
N LEU A 37 3.41 -27.73 1.55
CA LEU A 37 4.39 -28.54 0.83
C LEU A 37 4.78 -29.82 1.58
N SER A 38 4.72 -29.81 2.91
CA SER A 38 4.94 -31.01 3.71
C SER A 38 3.83 -32.06 3.57
N LYS A 39 2.61 -31.64 3.20
CA LYS A 39 1.42 -32.50 3.04
C LYS A 39 1.26 -32.99 1.60
N LEU A 40 1.86 -32.30 0.63
CA LEU A 40 1.83 -32.62 -0.80
C LEU A 40 3.03 -33.51 -1.22
N PRO A 41 2.95 -34.22 -2.36
CA PRO A 41 4.02 -35.08 -2.84
C PRO A 41 5.34 -34.31 -3.10
N LYS A 42 6.47 -34.97 -2.84
CA LYS A 42 7.87 -34.45 -2.81
C LYS A 42 8.34 -33.67 -4.05
N HIS A 43 7.59 -33.72 -5.16
CA HIS A 43 7.92 -33.08 -6.44
C HIS A 43 7.10 -31.83 -6.72
N THR A 44 6.30 -31.37 -5.75
CA THR A 44 5.47 -30.18 -5.93
C THR A 44 6.35 -28.94 -5.82
N ARG A 45 6.43 -28.16 -6.91
CA ARG A 45 7.10 -26.86 -6.91
C ARG A 45 6.32 -25.88 -6.03
N VAL A 46 7.01 -24.99 -5.33
CA VAL A 46 6.40 -23.90 -4.54
C VAL A 46 5.44 -23.11 -5.42
N SER A 47 5.93 -22.73 -6.60
CA SER A 47 5.20 -21.96 -7.61
C SER A 47 3.98 -22.70 -8.20
N ALA A 48 3.87 -24.02 -8.04
CA ALA A 48 2.70 -24.79 -8.45
C ALA A 48 1.55 -24.75 -7.42
N THR A 49 1.80 -24.26 -6.21
CA THR A 49 0.77 -24.08 -5.18
C THR A 49 0.15 -22.68 -5.29
N THR A 50 -1.16 -22.55 -5.05
CA THR A 50 -1.84 -21.24 -5.05
C THR A 50 -1.20 -20.25 -4.07
N LYS A 51 -0.82 -20.73 -2.87
CA LYS A 51 -0.16 -19.92 -1.85
C LYS A 51 1.27 -19.53 -2.26
N GLY A 52 1.99 -20.39 -2.97
CA GLY A 52 3.32 -20.07 -3.49
C GLY A 52 3.29 -19.05 -4.63
N ALA A 53 2.26 -19.09 -5.49
CA ALA A 53 2.04 -18.05 -6.48
C ALA A 53 1.69 -16.70 -5.83
N GLU A 54 0.86 -16.69 -4.77
CA GLU A 54 0.60 -15.48 -3.97
C GLU A 54 1.89 -14.97 -3.32
N LEU A 55 2.73 -15.87 -2.77
CA LEU A 55 4.01 -15.53 -2.15
C LEU A 55 4.94 -14.80 -3.13
N LEU A 56 5.06 -15.29 -4.36
CA LEU A 56 5.87 -14.65 -5.41
C LEU A 56 5.32 -13.28 -5.81
N THR A 57 4.00 -13.15 -5.89
CA THR A 57 3.33 -11.87 -6.19
C THR A 57 3.59 -10.84 -5.10
N VAL A 58 3.47 -11.25 -3.83
CA VAL A 58 3.75 -10.40 -2.67
C VAL A 58 5.23 -10.02 -2.60
N CYS A 59 6.15 -10.96 -2.87
CA CYS A 59 7.58 -10.67 -2.98
C CYS A 59 7.85 -9.56 -4.02
N ALA A 60 7.31 -9.70 -5.23
CA ALA A 60 7.50 -8.73 -6.31
C ALA A 60 6.95 -7.33 -5.94
N GLY A 61 5.78 -7.28 -5.27
CA GLY A 61 5.24 -6.02 -4.76
C GLY A 61 6.17 -5.35 -3.74
N ILE A 62 6.68 -6.12 -2.77
CA ILE A 62 7.63 -5.63 -1.76
C ILE A 62 8.93 -5.13 -2.40
N GLU A 63 9.44 -5.80 -3.45
CA GLU A 63 10.63 -5.32 -4.20
C GLU A 63 10.40 -3.93 -4.81
N SER A 64 9.23 -3.74 -5.42
CA SER A 64 8.85 -2.44 -5.99
C SER A 64 8.80 -1.36 -4.90
N ASP A 65 8.12 -1.64 -3.78
CA ASP A 65 7.99 -0.68 -2.67
C ASP A 65 9.36 -0.30 -2.08
N ILE A 66 10.24 -1.28 -1.89
CA ILE A 66 11.61 -1.05 -1.41
C ILE A 66 12.40 -0.18 -2.40
N SER A 67 12.24 -0.43 -3.70
CA SER A 67 12.87 0.36 -4.76
C SER A 67 12.40 1.82 -4.74
N GLU A 68 11.11 2.05 -4.51
CA GLU A 68 10.56 3.40 -4.34
C GLU A 68 11.13 4.11 -3.11
N LEU A 69 11.16 3.44 -1.94
CA LEU A 69 11.77 3.99 -0.73
C LEU A 69 13.25 4.36 -0.96
N GLN A 70 14.01 3.51 -1.67
CA GLN A 70 15.40 3.79 -2.01
C GLN A 70 15.53 5.04 -2.90
N LYS A 71 14.66 5.21 -3.92
CA LYS A 71 14.66 6.40 -4.77
C LYS A 71 14.38 7.67 -3.97
N VAL A 72 13.53 7.61 -2.95
CA VAL A 72 13.27 8.74 -2.05
C VAL A 72 14.54 9.10 -1.27
N ILE A 73 15.19 8.11 -0.66
CA ILE A 73 16.48 8.30 0.04
C ILE A 73 17.51 8.95 -0.89
N ASP A 74 17.66 8.44 -2.11
CA ASP A 74 18.66 8.93 -3.05
C ASP A 74 18.35 10.36 -3.51
N THR A 75 17.06 10.70 -3.64
CA THR A 75 16.61 12.06 -3.98
C THR A 75 16.89 13.04 -2.84
N ILE A 76 16.71 12.62 -1.60
CA ILE A 76 17.08 13.39 -0.41
C ILE A 76 18.60 13.59 -0.35
N LYS A 77 19.39 12.53 -0.58
CA LYS A 77 20.86 12.61 -0.61
C LYS A 77 21.37 13.59 -1.68
N ARG A 78 20.78 13.56 -2.87
CA ARG A 78 21.15 14.47 -3.98
C ARG A 78 20.80 15.93 -3.71
N ASN A 79 19.74 16.19 -2.93
CA ASN A 79 19.20 17.54 -2.69
C ASN A 79 19.20 17.89 -1.19
N GLY A 80 20.28 17.58 -0.48
CA GLY A 80 20.37 17.69 0.98
C GLY A 80 20.00 19.09 1.52
N GLU A 81 20.37 20.16 0.82
CA GLU A 81 20.06 21.55 1.21
C GLU A 81 18.54 21.84 1.21
N LYS A 82 17.79 21.23 0.29
CA LYS A 82 16.33 21.46 0.14
C LYS A 82 15.52 20.77 1.24
N TYR A 83 15.94 19.57 1.65
CA TYR A 83 15.16 18.73 2.56
C TYR A 83 15.58 18.83 4.02
N ARG A 84 16.80 19.31 4.33
CA ARG A 84 17.31 19.53 5.71
C ARG A 84 17.13 18.31 6.65
N ILE A 85 17.18 17.09 6.10
CA ILE A 85 17.08 15.84 6.86
C ILE A 85 18.47 15.47 7.41
N SER A 86 18.52 15.08 8.68
CA SER A 86 19.77 14.69 9.33
C SER A 86 20.39 13.46 8.65
N ALA A 87 21.72 13.48 8.44
CA ALA A 87 22.47 12.33 7.93
C ALA A 87 22.23 11.06 8.76
N LYS A 88 22.00 11.19 10.07
CA LYS A 88 21.66 10.08 10.96
C LYS A 88 20.35 9.38 10.56
N ILE A 89 19.34 10.16 10.17
CA ILE A 89 18.04 9.62 9.73
C ILE A 89 18.20 8.90 8.39
N ILE A 90 18.96 9.48 7.46
CA ILE A 90 19.26 8.87 6.16
C ILE A 90 19.99 7.54 6.33
N SER A 91 20.99 7.47 7.22
CA SER A 91 21.70 6.23 7.53
C SER A 91 20.78 5.18 8.18
N SER A 92 19.92 5.59 9.12
CA SER A 92 18.93 4.69 9.72
C SER A 92 17.99 4.09 8.67
N ARG A 93 17.46 4.93 7.77
CA ARG A 93 16.58 4.51 6.67
C ARG A 93 17.27 3.56 5.71
N GLN A 94 18.55 3.80 5.40
CA GLN A 94 19.35 2.91 4.57
C GLN A 94 19.51 1.53 5.22
N ASN A 95 19.85 1.49 6.51
CA ASN A 95 19.97 0.22 7.25
C ASN A 95 18.65 -0.57 7.24
N THR A 96 17.52 0.10 7.40
CA THR A 96 16.19 -0.55 7.35
C THR A 96 15.89 -1.11 5.96
N ILE A 97 16.22 -0.39 4.89
CA ILE A 97 16.10 -0.91 3.52
C ILE A 97 16.98 -2.14 3.31
N ASP A 98 18.22 -2.12 3.81
CA ASP A 98 19.15 -3.25 3.66
C ASP A 98 18.64 -4.48 4.43
N GLU A 99 18.04 -4.28 5.61
CA GLU A 99 17.35 -5.33 6.36
C GLU A 99 16.19 -5.93 5.56
N PHE A 100 15.36 -5.08 4.93
CA PHE A 100 14.24 -5.53 4.11
C PHE A 100 14.70 -6.36 2.90
N LYS A 101 15.74 -5.89 2.20
CA LYS A 101 16.35 -6.63 1.08
C LYS A 101 16.90 -7.98 1.53
N SER A 102 17.58 -8.03 2.67
CA SER A 102 18.13 -9.28 3.21
C SER A 102 17.02 -10.30 3.54
N LYS A 103 15.93 -9.86 4.17
CA LYS A 103 14.78 -10.72 4.50
C LYS A 103 14.13 -11.27 3.24
N LEU A 104 13.94 -10.42 2.23
CA LEU A 104 13.33 -10.84 0.98
C LEU A 104 14.21 -11.83 0.22
N LYS A 105 15.52 -11.57 0.16
CA LYS A 105 16.50 -12.48 -0.44
C LYS A 105 16.45 -13.85 0.23
N SER A 106 16.42 -13.91 1.56
CA SER A 106 16.30 -15.18 2.28
C SER A 106 15.03 -15.97 1.94
N VAL A 107 13.90 -15.29 1.70
CA VAL A 107 12.65 -15.95 1.30
C VAL A 107 12.79 -16.52 -0.11
N ARG A 108 13.38 -15.74 -1.02
CA ARG A 108 13.62 -16.14 -2.41
C ARG A 108 14.57 -17.33 -2.53
N ASP A 109 15.73 -17.26 -1.88
CA ASP A 109 16.74 -18.31 -1.92
C ASP A 109 16.17 -19.65 -1.44
N ARG A 110 15.27 -19.64 -0.44
CA ARG A 110 14.56 -20.85 0.03
C ARG A 110 13.57 -21.40 -0.98
N ASN A 111 12.81 -20.54 -1.65
CA ASN A 111 11.87 -20.97 -2.68
C ASN A 111 12.63 -21.58 -3.87
N GLU A 112 13.72 -20.94 -4.30
CA GLU A 112 14.58 -21.43 -5.37
C GLU A 112 15.25 -22.77 -5.00
N ALA A 113 15.76 -22.91 -3.77
CA ALA A 113 16.30 -24.17 -3.27
C ALA A 113 15.26 -25.31 -3.29
N ASN A 114 14.01 -25.00 -2.88
CA ASN A 114 12.94 -25.99 -2.88
C ASN A 114 12.49 -26.37 -4.30
N ASP A 115 12.37 -25.41 -5.21
CA ASP A 115 12.02 -25.68 -6.61
C ASP A 115 13.13 -26.47 -7.33
N ASN A 116 14.39 -26.21 -7.01
CA ASN A 116 15.54 -26.97 -7.50
C ASN A 116 15.56 -28.40 -6.94
N ALA A 117 15.24 -28.60 -5.66
CA ALA A 117 15.12 -29.93 -5.07
C ALA A 117 13.99 -30.74 -5.74
N ALA A 118 12.83 -30.12 -5.98
CA ALA A 118 11.72 -30.76 -6.69
C ALA A 118 12.09 -31.12 -8.13
N ALA A 119 12.84 -30.26 -8.84
CA ALA A 119 13.31 -30.51 -10.20
C ALA A 119 14.36 -31.64 -10.27
N ASN A 120 15.34 -31.64 -9.35
CA ASN A 120 16.37 -32.68 -9.29
C ASN A 120 15.77 -34.06 -8.98
N ALA A 121 14.80 -34.13 -8.05
CA ALA A 121 14.11 -35.36 -7.72
C ALA A 121 13.24 -35.91 -8.89
N ALA A 122 12.77 -35.05 -9.79
CA ALA A 122 12.08 -35.47 -11.01
C ALA A 122 13.04 -35.99 -12.10
N SER A 123 14.33 -35.66 -12.02
CA SER A 123 15.36 -36.01 -13.02
C SER A 123 16.21 -37.24 -12.67
N SER A 124 16.22 -37.67 -11.40
CA SER A 124 17.01 -38.82 -10.96
C SER A 124 16.38 -40.16 -11.36
N THR A 125 16.99 -40.86 -12.33
CA THR A 125 16.71 -42.26 -12.66
C THR A 125 17.15 -43.16 -11.48
N PRO A 126 16.29 -44.03 -10.91
CA PRO A 126 16.57 -44.69 -9.65
C PRO A 126 17.60 -45.82 -9.79
N SER A 127 18.84 -45.58 -9.32
CA SER A 127 19.86 -46.62 -9.15
C SER A 127 19.83 -47.15 -7.71
N ARG A 128 19.36 -48.39 -7.54
CA ARG A 128 18.99 -49.01 -6.24
C ARG A 128 20.09 -49.13 -5.17
N LEU A 129 21.36 -48.92 -5.50
CA LEU A 129 22.49 -49.14 -4.57
C LEU A 129 22.91 -47.87 -3.80
N GLY A 130 22.54 -46.68 -4.27
CA GLY A 130 22.83 -45.40 -3.58
C GLY A 130 21.85 -45.06 -2.45
N ASN A 131 20.78 -45.84 -2.28
CA ASN A 131 19.66 -45.48 -1.42
C ASN A 131 20.00 -45.45 0.07
N SER A 132 20.87 -46.32 0.61
CA SER A 132 21.11 -46.35 2.07
C SER A 132 22.06 -45.26 2.57
N LEU A 133 23.06 -44.88 1.77
CA LEU A 133 24.01 -43.83 2.12
C LEU A 133 23.40 -42.44 1.95
N VAL A 134 22.61 -42.25 0.89
CA VAL A 134 21.84 -41.02 0.68
C VAL A 134 20.78 -40.86 1.77
N GLU A 135 20.10 -41.94 2.20
CA GLU A 135 19.14 -41.86 3.30
C GLU A 135 19.80 -41.41 4.61
N HIS A 136 20.97 -41.96 4.95
CA HIS A 136 21.69 -41.58 6.16
C HIS A 136 22.19 -40.13 6.13
N GLN A 137 22.75 -39.69 5.00
CA GLN A 137 23.25 -38.32 4.84
C GLN A 137 22.10 -37.29 4.79
N LEU A 138 20.95 -37.70 4.25
CA LEU A 138 19.73 -36.90 4.19
C LEU A 138 19.06 -36.82 5.56
N GLN A 139 19.13 -37.86 6.39
CA GLN A 139 18.63 -37.84 7.77
C GLN A 139 19.37 -36.78 8.61
N THR A 140 20.69 -36.68 8.47
CA THR A 140 21.50 -35.66 9.16
C THR A 140 21.14 -34.24 8.69
N GLN A 141 20.96 -34.06 7.38
CA GLN A 141 20.52 -32.76 6.82
C GLN A 141 19.09 -32.38 7.25
N LYS A 142 18.23 -33.37 7.49
CA LYS A 142 16.87 -33.17 7.99
C LYS A 142 16.86 -32.63 9.42
N GLN A 143 17.85 -33.02 10.23
CA GLN A 143 17.96 -32.60 11.62
C GLN A 143 18.38 -31.13 11.72
N ASP A 144 19.34 -30.68 10.92
CA ASP A 144 19.72 -29.27 10.79
C ASP A 144 18.55 -28.40 10.31
N LEU A 145 17.75 -28.91 9.36
CA LEU A 145 16.62 -28.17 8.81
C LEU A 145 15.44 -28.09 9.79
N LEU A 146 15.28 -29.08 10.69
CA LEU A 146 14.33 -29.02 11.80
C LEU A 146 14.81 -28.09 12.92
N GLU A 147 16.11 -28.06 13.22
CA GLU A 147 16.69 -27.15 14.20
C GLU A 147 16.59 -25.68 13.76
N GLN A 148 16.81 -25.41 12.47
CA GLN A 148 16.53 -24.10 11.88
C GLN A 148 15.05 -23.72 11.91
N GLN A 149 14.14 -24.70 11.85
CA GLN A 149 12.70 -24.45 12.01
C GLN A 149 12.33 -24.10 13.45
N ASP A 150 12.99 -24.65 14.46
CA ASP A 150 12.69 -24.38 15.87
C ASP A 150 13.15 -22.97 16.28
N VAL A 151 14.31 -22.55 15.80
CA VAL A 151 14.78 -21.16 15.90
C VAL A 151 13.77 -20.21 15.23
N GLN A 152 13.18 -20.61 14.09
CA GLN A 152 12.17 -19.82 13.40
C GLN A 152 10.77 -19.93 14.03
N LEU A 153 10.43 -20.99 14.76
CA LEU A 153 9.21 -21.06 15.57
C LEU A 153 9.25 -20.03 16.69
N SER A 154 10.43 -19.75 17.28
CA SER A 154 10.56 -18.62 18.22
C SER A 154 10.32 -17.26 17.55
N VAL A 155 10.80 -17.09 16.32
CA VAL A 155 10.59 -15.88 15.51
C VAL A 155 9.14 -15.78 15.03
N LEU A 156 8.48 -16.90 14.75
CA LEU A 156 7.06 -17.00 14.44
C LEU A 156 6.21 -16.70 15.66
N THR A 157 6.55 -17.19 16.85
CA THR A 157 5.86 -16.81 18.10
C THR A 157 6.01 -15.32 18.36
N THR A 158 7.21 -14.77 18.19
CA THR A 158 7.46 -13.32 18.32
C THR A 158 6.71 -12.52 17.26
N SER A 159 6.66 -13.03 16.03
CA SER A 159 5.95 -12.42 14.91
C SER A 159 4.43 -12.56 15.05
N ALA A 160 3.93 -13.65 15.61
CA ALA A 160 2.52 -13.91 15.90
C ALA A 160 2.05 -13.05 17.06
N GLN A 161 2.88 -12.87 18.10
CA GLN A 161 2.61 -11.94 19.20
C GLN A 161 2.61 -10.48 18.70
N SER A 162 3.55 -10.15 17.81
CA SER A 162 3.57 -8.84 17.13
C SER A 162 2.38 -8.68 16.17
N LEU A 163 1.96 -9.72 15.46
CA LEU A 163 0.82 -9.72 14.55
C LEU A 163 -0.49 -9.63 15.34
N GLN A 164 -0.59 -10.28 16.50
CA GLN A 164 -1.71 -10.15 17.43
C GLN A 164 -1.83 -8.70 17.93
N ASN A 165 -0.72 -8.12 18.39
CA ASN A 165 -0.71 -6.73 18.84
C ASN A 165 -1.05 -5.75 17.71
N ASN A 166 -0.55 -5.99 16.50
CA ASN A 166 -0.88 -5.19 15.33
C ASN A 166 -2.30 -5.46 14.79
N ALA A 167 -2.85 -6.65 14.94
CA ALA A 167 -4.23 -6.98 14.56
C ALA A 167 -5.22 -6.27 15.48
N LEU A 168 -4.91 -6.22 16.78
CA LEU A 168 -5.65 -5.39 17.73
C LEU A 168 -5.56 -3.90 17.34
N ALA A 169 -4.36 -3.41 17.01
CA ALA A 169 -4.16 -2.02 16.57
C ALA A 169 -4.87 -1.69 15.24
N ILE A 170 -4.87 -2.61 14.28
CA ILE A 170 -5.59 -2.47 13.00
C ILE A 170 -7.09 -2.51 13.25
N ASN A 171 -7.59 -3.39 14.11
CA ASN A 171 -9.01 -3.43 14.44
C ASN A 171 -9.47 -2.12 15.07
N THR A 172 -8.66 -1.54 15.97
CA THR A 172 -8.95 -0.22 16.55
C THR A 172 -8.89 0.88 15.50
N GLU A 173 -7.89 0.88 14.62
CA GLU A 173 -7.73 1.89 13.56
C GLU A 173 -8.83 1.77 12.49
N VAL A 174 -9.25 0.57 12.10
CA VAL A 174 -10.38 0.35 11.18
C VAL A 174 -11.68 0.82 11.83
N THR A 175 -11.87 0.57 13.13
CA THR A 175 -13.02 1.10 13.88
C THR A 175 -12.97 2.62 13.90
N THR A 176 -11.81 3.23 14.16
CA THR A 176 -11.60 4.68 14.10
C THR A 176 -11.84 5.25 12.70
N GLN A 177 -11.35 4.60 11.65
CA GLN A 177 -11.58 4.99 10.25
C GLN A 177 -13.04 4.86 9.85
N ASN A 178 -13.77 3.85 10.32
CA ASN A 178 -15.21 3.71 10.11
C ASN A 178 -15.98 4.86 10.81
N THR A 179 -15.53 5.23 12.01
CA THR A 179 -16.09 6.37 12.75
C THR A 179 -15.79 7.71 12.04
N LEU A 180 -14.59 7.86 11.47
CA LEU A 180 -14.20 9.05 10.69
C LEU A 180 -14.93 9.12 9.34
N LEU A 181 -15.11 8.00 8.63
CA LEU A 181 -15.89 7.93 7.40
C LEU A 181 -17.35 8.37 7.63
N ARG A 182 -17.94 7.98 8.77
CA ARG A 182 -19.27 8.44 9.17
C ARG A 182 -19.32 9.96 9.42
N SER A 183 -18.27 10.54 9.99
CA SER A 183 -18.18 12.00 10.17
C SER A 183 -17.98 12.77 8.85
N VAL A 184 -17.30 12.17 7.88
CA VAL A 184 -17.14 12.73 6.53
C VAL A 184 -18.46 12.70 5.77
N ASP A 185 -19.25 11.65 5.93
CA ASP A 185 -20.61 11.53 5.36
C ASP A 185 -21.58 12.57 5.97
N GLU A 186 -21.52 12.78 7.28
CA GLU A 186 -22.24 13.88 7.95
C GLU A 186 -21.82 15.26 7.42
N GLY A 187 -20.51 15.50 7.23
CA GLY A 187 -19.99 16.74 6.64
C GLY A 187 -20.39 16.96 5.17
N PHE A 188 -20.49 15.88 4.39
CA PHE A 188 -21.01 15.93 3.02
C PHE A 188 -22.49 16.31 3.01
N THR A 189 -23.28 15.74 3.91
CA THR A 189 -24.71 16.05 4.07
C THR A 189 -24.91 17.53 4.42
N GLU A 190 -24.12 18.07 5.35
CA GLU A 190 -24.16 19.50 5.69
C GLU A 190 -23.73 20.40 4.52
N THR A 191 -22.69 20.00 3.79
CA THR A 191 -22.22 20.73 2.60
C THR A 191 -23.27 20.70 1.49
N GLN A 192 -23.99 19.58 1.30
CA GLN A 192 -25.06 19.43 0.33
C GLN A 192 -26.29 20.28 0.68
N LEU A 193 -26.62 20.41 1.98
CA LEU A 193 -27.64 21.34 2.46
C LEU A 193 -27.23 22.80 2.21
N ARG A 194 -25.97 23.16 2.46
CA ARG A 194 -25.42 24.50 2.17
C ARG A 194 -25.37 24.80 0.67
N LEU A 195 -25.00 23.83 -0.17
CA LEU A 195 -25.03 23.94 -1.64
C LEU A 195 -26.45 24.12 -2.16
N ASN A 196 -27.43 23.38 -1.63
CA ASN A 196 -28.83 23.57 -1.98
C ASN A 196 -29.35 24.95 -1.56
N ALA A 197 -28.96 25.44 -0.38
CA ALA A 197 -29.31 26.79 0.06
C ALA A 197 -28.66 27.87 -0.83
N PHE A 198 -27.41 27.67 -1.24
CA PHE A 198 -26.71 28.57 -2.16
C PHE A 198 -27.35 28.56 -3.55
N SER A 199 -27.65 27.37 -4.10
CA SER A 199 -28.36 27.19 -5.36
C SER A 199 -29.73 27.89 -5.36
N LYS A 200 -30.49 27.75 -4.26
CA LYS A 200 -31.78 28.42 -4.10
C LYS A 200 -31.66 29.94 -4.04
N ARG A 201 -30.61 30.47 -3.40
CA ARG A 201 -30.33 31.93 -3.38
C ARG A 201 -29.90 32.43 -4.75
N MET A 202 -29.09 31.66 -5.47
CA MET A 202 -28.67 31.97 -6.83
C MET A 202 -29.86 31.97 -7.80
N ALA A 203 -30.81 31.05 -7.64
CA ALA A 203 -32.06 31.02 -8.39
C ALA A 203 -32.93 32.26 -8.12
N VAL A 204 -33.06 32.69 -6.86
CA VAL A 204 -33.80 33.92 -6.49
C VAL A 204 -33.12 35.19 -7.03
N PHE A 205 -31.79 35.23 -7.03
CA PHE A 205 -31.04 36.34 -7.65
C PHE A 205 -31.19 36.36 -9.18
N LEU A 206 -31.36 35.20 -9.82
CA LEU A 206 -31.66 35.14 -11.25
C LEU A 206 -33.08 35.61 -11.60
N ASP A 207 -34.04 35.39 -10.69
CA ASP A 207 -35.47 35.66 -10.93
C ASP A 207 -35.86 37.13 -10.67
N THR A 208 -34.97 37.94 -10.10
CA THR A 208 -35.20 39.37 -9.85
C THR A 208 -34.73 40.24 -11.02
N ASN A 209 -35.20 39.95 -12.23
CA ASN A 209 -35.13 40.90 -13.34
C ASN A 209 -36.51 41.54 -13.50
N ASN A 210 -36.70 42.76 -12.99
CA ASN A 210 -37.96 43.50 -13.10
C ASN A 210 -38.34 43.71 -14.58
N PRO A 211 -39.25 42.89 -15.16
CA PRO A 211 -39.47 42.89 -16.60
C PRO A 211 -40.14 44.19 -17.07
N SER A 212 -40.80 44.91 -16.15
CA SER A 212 -41.44 46.20 -16.42
C SER A 212 -40.43 47.33 -16.63
N LEU A 213 -39.30 47.33 -15.89
CA LEU A 213 -38.25 48.35 -16.04
C LEU A 213 -37.43 48.11 -17.31
N LEU A 214 -37.12 46.85 -17.61
CA LEU A 214 -36.42 46.47 -18.84
C LEU A 214 -37.31 46.72 -20.08
N LYS A 215 -38.61 46.42 -20.03
CA LYS A 215 -39.57 46.80 -21.09
C LYS A 215 -39.63 48.31 -21.28
N LEU A 216 -39.62 49.09 -20.20
CA LEU A 216 -39.65 50.55 -20.27
C LEU A 216 -38.39 51.12 -20.92
N VAL A 217 -37.20 50.64 -20.53
CA VAL A 217 -35.92 51.09 -21.11
C VAL A 217 -35.81 50.71 -22.59
N ILE A 218 -36.22 49.49 -22.97
CA ILE A 218 -36.22 49.07 -24.38
C ILE A 218 -37.16 49.94 -25.21
N MET A 219 -38.38 50.21 -24.72
CA MET A 219 -39.37 51.04 -25.41
C MET A 219 -38.89 52.49 -25.57
N LEU A 220 -38.27 53.07 -24.54
CA LEU A 220 -37.69 54.41 -24.60
C LEU A 220 -36.52 54.48 -25.60
N SER A 221 -35.66 53.45 -25.64
CA SER A 221 -34.54 53.39 -26.60
C SER A 221 -35.03 53.29 -28.05
N ALA A 222 -36.11 52.54 -28.31
CA ALA A 222 -36.68 52.38 -29.64
C ALA A 222 -37.25 53.71 -30.16
N ILE A 223 -37.93 54.48 -29.31
CA ILE A 223 -38.43 55.81 -29.66
C ILE A 223 -37.28 56.78 -29.94
N ALA A 224 -36.21 56.75 -29.13
CA ALA A 224 -35.03 57.60 -29.36
C ALA A 224 -34.34 57.29 -30.69
N ILE A 225 -34.21 56.01 -31.04
CA ILE A 225 -33.66 55.58 -32.34
C ILE A 225 -34.56 56.03 -33.49
N LEU A 226 -35.88 55.93 -33.34
CA LEU A 226 -36.83 56.36 -34.37
C LEU A 226 -36.75 57.88 -34.60
N LEU A 227 -36.67 58.68 -33.54
CA LEU A 227 -36.44 60.13 -33.65
C LEU A 227 -35.11 60.45 -34.33
N LEU A 228 -34.04 59.71 -34.02
CA LEU A 228 -32.73 59.90 -34.64
C LEU A 228 -32.78 59.55 -36.14
N MET A 229 -33.52 58.51 -36.52
CA MET A 229 -33.72 58.12 -37.91
C MET A 229 -34.48 59.20 -38.70
N VAL A 230 -35.53 59.77 -38.11
CA VAL A 230 -36.29 60.87 -38.73
C VAL A 230 -35.41 62.11 -38.95
N ILE A 231 -34.57 62.49 -37.98
CA ILE A 231 -33.63 63.61 -38.10
C ILE A 231 -32.56 63.37 -39.18
N ILE A 232 -32.17 62.13 -39.44
CA ILE A 232 -31.19 61.82 -40.49
C ILE A 232 -31.80 61.88 -41.89
N VAL A 233 -33.10 61.56 -42.02
CA VAL A 233 -33.80 61.49 -43.32
C VAL A 233 -34.36 62.84 -43.75
N PHE A 234 -34.68 63.73 -42.80
CA PHE A 234 -35.22 65.07 -43.04
C PHE A 234 -34.16 66.15 -42.87
#